data_AF-A0A371KIW4-F1
#
_entry.id   AF-A0A371KIW4-F1
#
_cell.length_a   1.000
_cell.length_b   1.000
_cell.length_c   1.000
_cell.angle_alpha   90.00
_cell.angle_beta   90.00
_cell.angle_gamma   90.00
#
_symmetry.space_group_name_H-M   'P 1'
#
loop_
_entity.id
_entity.type
_entity.pdbx_description
1 polymer ?
#
loop_
_entity_poly.entity_id
_entity_poly.type
_entity_poly.pdbx_seq_one_letter_code
_entity_poly.pdbx_strand_id
1 'polypeptide(L)'
;PVKALEFFLALAERDGYQTRNIDNYAGDFEFGQGDEVLGIFAHLDVVPAGSGWEIDPYKPVIKDNRIYARGSSDDKGPTMACYYALKIIKELGLPVSKKVRFIIGTDEESGWGDMDYYFAHNGLKNPDFGFSPDAEFPIINGEKGNITEYLHFAGQN
;
A
#
# COMPACT_ATOMS: atom_id res chain seq x y z
N PRO A 1 1.06 -12.19 1.09
CA PRO A 1 0.77 -10.80 1.53
C PRO A 1 -0.09 -10.71 2.82
N VAL A 2 -1.01 -11.65 3.07
CA VAL A 2 -1.89 -11.68 4.29
C VAL A 2 -1.16 -11.41 5.61
N LYS A 3 -0.05 -12.11 5.90
CA LYS A 3 0.73 -11.88 7.13
C LYS A 3 1.25 -10.43 7.26
N ALA A 4 1.58 -9.78 6.14
CA ALA A 4 2.00 -8.39 6.13
C ALA A 4 0.80 -7.46 6.42
N LEU A 5 -0.37 -7.76 5.82
CA LEU A 5 -1.61 -7.04 6.09
C LEU A 5 -2.00 -7.15 7.57
N GLU A 6 -2.05 -8.35 8.13
CA GLU A 6 -2.34 -8.59 9.55
C GLU A 6 -1.36 -7.83 10.46
N PHE A 7 -0.07 -7.85 10.14
CA PHE A 7 0.94 -7.10 10.88
C PHE A 7 0.71 -5.59 10.83
N PHE A 8 0.41 -5.04 9.65
CA PHE A 8 0.16 -3.61 9.47
C PHE A 8 -1.11 -3.18 10.21
N LEU A 9 -2.20 -3.95 10.12
CA LEU A 9 -3.43 -3.65 10.85
C LEU A 9 -3.22 -3.74 12.37
N ALA A 10 -2.49 -4.75 12.85
CA ALA A 10 -2.12 -4.82 14.27
C ALA A 10 -1.26 -3.63 14.72
N LEU A 11 -0.39 -3.12 13.85
CA LEU A 11 0.41 -1.92 14.12
C LEU A 11 -0.46 -0.68 14.26
N ALA A 12 -1.44 -0.50 13.37
CA ALA A 12 -2.39 0.59 13.41
C ALA A 12 -3.34 0.48 14.62
N GLU A 13 -3.83 -0.71 14.94
CA GLU A 13 -4.65 -0.97 16.13
C GLU A 13 -3.87 -0.65 17.42
N ARG A 14 -2.60 -1.09 17.51
CA ARG A 14 -1.70 -0.74 18.62
C ARG A 14 -1.59 0.78 18.81
N ASP A 15 -1.55 1.53 17.73
CA ASP A 15 -1.45 2.99 17.75
C ASP A 15 -2.84 3.67 17.85
N GLY A 16 -3.90 2.91 18.11
CA GLY A 16 -5.23 3.39 18.45
C GLY A 16 -6.10 3.77 17.26
N TYR A 17 -5.85 3.21 16.08
CA TYR A 17 -6.77 3.29 14.95
C TYR A 17 -7.78 2.14 14.99
N GLN A 18 -9.01 2.38 14.52
CA GLN A 18 -9.99 1.31 14.32
C GLN A 18 -9.78 0.69 12.95
N THR A 19 -9.19 -0.50 12.93
CA THR A 19 -8.84 -1.19 11.68
C THR A 19 -9.92 -2.16 11.24
N ARG A 20 -10.05 -2.33 9.93
CA ARG A 20 -10.90 -3.35 9.30
C ARG A 20 -10.07 -4.20 8.37
N ASN A 21 -10.31 -5.51 8.39
CA ASN A 21 -9.79 -6.45 7.41
C ASN A 21 -10.97 -6.91 6.54
N ILE A 22 -10.87 -6.70 5.23
CA ILE A 22 -11.90 -7.05 4.25
C ILE A 22 -11.48 -8.36 3.59
N ASP A 23 -11.81 -9.46 4.27
CA ASP A 23 -11.60 -10.85 3.81
C ASP A 23 -10.18 -11.17 3.32
N ASN A 24 -9.18 -10.50 3.89
CA ASN A 24 -7.76 -10.56 3.53
C ASN A 24 -7.40 -10.04 2.12
N TYR A 25 -8.35 -9.48 1.37
CA TYR A 25 -8.06 -8.79 0.11
C TYR A 25 -7.42 -7.43 0.40
N ALA A 26 -7.99 -6.69 1.35
CA ALA A 26 -7.48 -5.39 1.74
C ALA A 26 -7.79 -5.10 3.20
N GLY A 27 -7.12 -4.10 3.76
CA GLY A 27 -7.47 -3.55 5.06
C GLY A 27 -7.54 -2.04 5.01
N ASP A 28 -8.23 -1.45 5.99
CA ASP A 28 -8.27 -0.01 6.13
C ASP A 28 -8.40 0.46 7.59
N PHE A 29 -8.19 1.76 7.77
CA PHE A 29 -8.62 2.49 8.95
C PHE A 29 -8.93 3.95 8.59
N GLU A 30 -9.72 4.62 9.43
CA GLU A 30 -10.06 6.04 9.27
C GLU A 30 -9.42 6.91 10.37
N PHE A 31 -9.07 8.15 10.02
CA PHE A 31 -8.62 9.18 10.95
C PHE A 31 -9.22 10.54 10.60
N GLY A 32 -9.52 11.36 11.61
CA GLY A 32 -10.08 12.69 11.41
C GLY A 32 -11.59 12.69 11.17
N GLN A 33 -12.09 13.84 10.70
CA GLN A 33 -13.51 14.12 10.55
C GLN A 33 -13.75 15.05 9.35
N GLY A 34 -14.98 15.06 8.84
CA GLY A 34 -15.38 15.87 7.68
C GLY A 34 -16.21 15.07 6.69
N ASP A 35 -16.88 15.78 5.78
CA ASP A 35 -17.75 15.19 4.76
C ASP A 35 -16.98 14.62 3.56
N GLU A 36 -15.79 15.18 3.32
CA GLU A 36 -14.87 14.72 2.28
C GLU A 36 -13.86 13.70 2.84
N VAL A 37 -13.60 12.66 2.05
CA VAL A 37 -12.68 11.58 2.38
C VAL A 37 -11.46 11.63 1.45
N LEU A 38 -10.28 11.80 2.04
CA LEU A 38 -8.98 11.59 1.39
C LEU A 38 -8.58 10.12 1.50
N GLY A 39 -8.44 9.44 0.37
CA GLY A 39 -7.90 8.08 0.28
C GLY A 39 -6.37 8.09 0.17
N ILE A 40 -5.72 7.29 0.99
CA ILE A 40 -4.31 6.93 0.83
C ILE A 40 -4.30 5.46 0.42
N PHE A 41 -3.79 5.16 -0.77
CA PHE A 41 -3.78 3.81 -1.33
C PHE A 41 -2.36 3.27 -1.28
N ALA A 42 -2.15 2.18 -0.56
CA ALA A 42 -0.84 1.55 -0.34
C ALA A 42 -0.95 0.06 -0.61
N HIS A 43 0.18 -0.62 -0.82
CA HIS A 43 0.18 -2.09 -0.99
C HIS A 43 1.31 -2.78 -0.23
N LEU A 44 1.13 -4.08 0.05
CA LEU A 44 2.05 -4.87 0.88
C LEU A 44 2.54 -6.16 0.22
N ASP A 45 1.93 -6.55 -0.90
CA ASP A 45 2.54 -7.49 -1.82
C ASP A 45 3.80 -6.90 -2.44
N VAL A 46 4.62 -7.79 -2.98
CA VAL A 46 5.91 -7.45 -3.56
C VAL A 46 6.18 -8.47 -4.65
N VAL A 47 6.82 -8.06 -5.76
CA VAL A 47 7.33 -9.03 -6.74
C VAL A 47 8.32 -10.03 -6.11
N PRO A 48 8.49 -11.22 -6.74
CA PRO A 48 9.55 -12.15 -6.35
C PRO A 48 10.91 -11.47 -6.27
N ALA A 49 11.72 -11.84 -5.27
CA ALA A 49 13.04 -11.21 -5.06
C ALA A 49 13.98 -11.39 -6.26
N GLY A 50 13.83 -12.48 -7.03
CA GLY A 50 14.76 -12.83 -8.10
C GLY A 50 16.11 -13.30 -7.56
N SER A 51 17.14 -13.22 -8.41
CA SER A 51 18.52 -13.59 -8.07
C SER A 51 19.43 -12.36 -7.98
N GLY A 52 20.68 -12.54 -7.52
CA GLY A 52 21.69 -11.47 -7.50
C GLY A 52 21.78 -10.67 -6.20
N TRP A 53 21.03 -11.04 -5.16
CA TRP A 53 21.15 -10.42 -3.85
C TRP A 53 22.43 -10.85 -3.12
N GLU A 54 23.16 -9.89 -2.58
CA GLU A 54 24.32 -10.13 -1.69
C GLU A 54 23.89 -10.47 -0.25
N ILE A 55 22.63 -10.16 0.09
CA ILE A 55 22.01 -10.37 1.41
C ILE A 55 20.72 -11.16 1.26
N ASP A 56 20.16 -11.63 2.37
CA ASP A 56 18.80 -12.18 2.38
C ASP A 56 17.79 -11.05 2.08
N PRO A 57 17.05 -11.08 0.96
CA PRO A 57 16.16 -10.00 0.55
C PRO A 57 15.04 -9.70 1.54
N TYR A 58 14.70 -10.66 2.41
CA TYR A 58 13.63 -10.52 3.40
C TYR A 58 14.15 -10.24 4.82
N LYS A 59 15.46 -10.00 4.97
CA LYS A 59 16.08 -9.49 6.20
C LYS A 59 16.63 -8.09 5.93
N PRO A 60 15.90 -7.03 6.33
CA PRO A 60 16.35 -5.67 6.06
C PRO A 60 17.73 -5.37 6.63
N VAL A 61 18.61 -4.81 5.81
CA VAL A 61 19.94 -4.34 6.20
C VAL A 61 20.04 -2.85 5.94
N ILE A 62 20.53 -2.09 6.94
CA ILE A 62 20.87 -0.68 6.77
C ILE A 62 22.36 -0.58 6.46
N LYS A 63 22.71 -0.02 5.31
CA LYS A 63 24.10 0.21 4.88
C LYS A 63 24.16 1.50 4.07
N ASP A 64 25.19 2.32 4.28
CA ASP A 64 25.42 3.57 3.53
C ASP A 64 24.17 4.46 3.44
N ASN A 65 23.46 4.58 4.56
CA ASN A 65 22.21 5.33 4.70
C ASN A 65 21.06 4.87 3.76
N ARG A 66 21.05 3.60 3.39
CA ARG A 66 20.02 2.95 2.58
C ARG A 66 19.50 1.71 3.30
N ILE A 67 18.21 1.43 3.11
CA ILE A 67 17.56 0.19 3.57
C ILE A 67 17.55 -0.77 2.38
N TYR A 68 18.22 -1.91 2.52
CA TYR A 68 18.24 -2.97 1.52
C TYR A 68 17.29 -4.08 1.96
N ALA A 69 16.16 -4.19 1.26
CA ALA A 69 15.19 -5.30 1.39
C ALA A 69 14.24 -5.31 0.19
N ARG A 70 13.69 -6.48 -0.15
CA ARG A 70 12.52 -6.57 -1.02
C ARG A 70 11.32 -5.93 -0.29
N GLY A 71 10.65 -5.00 -0.96
CA GLY A 71 9.59 -4.21 -0.34
C GLY A 71 10.04 -2.86 0.21
N SER A 72 11.36 -2.58 0.27
CA SER A 72 11.87 -1.38 0.96
C SER A 72 11.50 -0.07 0.27
N SER A 73 11.40 -0.06 -1.06
CA SER A 73 11.01 1.13 -1.85
C SER A 73 9.63 1.01 -2.48
N ASP A 74 9.12 -0.21 -2.63
CA ASP A 74 7.95 -0.58 -3.42
C ASP A 74 7.27 -1.74 -2.66
N ASP A 75 6.24 -1.47 -1.85
CA ASP A 75 5.85 -0.14 -1.33
C ASP A 75 5.85 -0.06 0.21
N LYS A 76 6.44 -1.05 0.90
CA LYS A 76 6.40 -1.07 2.37
C LYS A 76 7.12 0.13 2.99
N GLY A 77 8.17 0.65 2.34
CA GLY A 77 8.86 1.85 2.80
C GLY A 77 7.98 3.10 2.73
N PRO A 78 7.51 3.51 1.54
CA PRO A 78 6.65 4.69 1.41
C PRO A 78 5.30 4.54 2.14
N THR A 79 4.69 3.35 2.14
CA THR A 79 3.54 3.02 3.00
C THR A 79 3.82 3.38 4.47
N MET A 80 4.95 2.91 5.02
CA MET A 80 5.31 3.20 6.41
C MET A 80 5.65 4.67 6.65
N ALA A 81 6.27 5.37 5.68
CA ALA A 81 6.51 6.80 5.78
C ALA A 81 5.19 7.59 5.87
N CYS A 82 4.21 7.25 5.03
CA CYS A 82 2.89 7.85 5.05
C CYS A 82 2.14 7.56 6.36
N TYR A 83 2.20 6.31 6.83
CA TYR A 83 1.63 5.89 8.11
C TYR A 83 2.20 6.71 9.29
N TYR A 84 3.53 6.85 9.37
CA TYR A 84 4.16 7.63 10.43
C TYR A 84 3.84 9.13 10.34
N ALA A 85 3.69 9.69 9.15
CA ALA A 85 3.23 11.07 8.99
C ALA A 85 1.82 11.26 9.58
N LEU A 86 0.89 10.36 9.27
CA LEU A 86 -0.47 10.38 9.82
C LEU A 86 -0.48 10.19 11.34
N LYS A 87 0.39 9.32 11.85
CA LYS A 87 0.58 9.11 13.29
C LYS A 87 1.08 10.37 14.00
N ILE A 88 2.09 11.05 13.44
CA ILE A 88 2.62 12.30 14.00
C ILE A 88 1.51 13.36 14.05
N ILE A 89 0.69 13.49 13.00
CA ILE A 89 -0.46 14.41 12.97
C ILE A 89 -1.45 14.07 14.11
N LYS A 90 -1.76 12.78 14.30
CA LYS A 90 -2.64 12.30 15.37
C LYS A 90 -2.07 12.57 16.77
N GLU A 91 -0.80 12.24 17.01
CA GLU A 91 -0.16 12.37 18.33
C GLU A 91 0.05 13.83 18.74
N LEU A 92 0.32 14.71 17.78
CA LEU A 92 0.41 16.16 18.02
C LEU A 92 -0.95 16.84 18.14
N GLY A 93 -2.06 16.13 17.88
CA GLY A 93 -3.41 16.68 17.90
C GLY A 93 -3.61 17.81 16.90
N LEU A 94 -2.92 17.76 15.75
CA LEU A 94 -3.03 18.80 14.73
C LEU A 94 -4.43 18.82 14.12
N PRO A 95 -4.98 20.00 13.80
CA PRO A 95 -6.29 20.09 13.19
C PRO A 95 -6.28 19.48 11.79
N VAL A 96 -7.26 18.63 11.52
CA VAL A 96 -7.54 18.09 10.18
C VAL A 96 -8.93 18.51 9.74
N SER A 97 -9.05 18.94 8.49
CA SER A 97 -10.31 19.43 7.91
C SER A 97 -11.10 18.37 7.16
N LYS A 98 -10.53 17.17 7.00
CA LYS A 98 -11.08 16.07 6.20
C LYS A 98 -10.84 14.75 6.91
N LYS A 99 -11.66 13.77 6.58
CA LYS A 99 -11.46 12.39 6.99
C LYS A 99 -10.41 11.76 6.07
N VAL A 100 -9.43 11.07 6.66
CA VAL A 100 -8.44 10.25 5.96
C VAL A 100 -8.88 8.81 6.05
N ARG A 101 -8.90 8.09 4.92
CA ARG A 101 -8.98 6.63 4.90
C ARG A 101 -7.69 6.08 4.33
N PHE A 102 -6.97 5.33 5.15
CA PHE A 102 -5.77 4.62 4.73
C PHE A 102 -6.19 3.22 4.29
N ILE A 103 -5.97 2.88 3.02
CA ILE A 103 -6.40 1.65 2.37
C ILE A 103 -5.14 0.88 1.96
N ILE A 104 -5.10 -0.41 2.31
CA ILE A 104 -3.93 -1.26 2.16
C ILE A 104 -4.31 -2.49 1.34
N GLY A 105 -3.79 -2.55 0.13
CA GLY A 105 -3.91 -3.67 -0.80
C GLY A 105 -2.91 -4.80 -0.56
N THR A 106 -3.18 -5.91 -1.21
CA THR A 106 -2.41 -7.16 -1.17
C THR A 106 -2.18 -7.81 -2.54
N ASP A 107 -2.57 -7.17 -3.65
CA ASP A 107 -2.48 -7.73 -5.01
C ASP A 107 -2.14 -6.70 -6.11
N GLU A 108 -1.47 -5.61 -5.75
CA GLU A 108 -1.06 -4.54 -6.67
C GLU A 108 -0.26 -5.10 -7.86
N GLU A 109 0.79 -5.86 -7.55
CA GLU A 109 1.87 -6.23 -8.47
C GLU A 109 1.46 -7.34 -9.46
N SER A 110 0.23 -7.86 -9.31
CA SER A 110 -0.28 -9.01 -10.06
C SER A 110 -1.55 -8.70 -10.86
N GLY A 111 -2.33 -7.69 -10.48
CA GLY A 111 -3.56 -7.38 -11.22
C GLY A 111 -4.62 -6.55 -10.49
N TRP A 112 -4.34 -6.05 -9.28
CA TRP A 112 -5.19 -5.09 -8.56
C TRP A 112 -6.61 -5.61 -8.23
N GLY A 113 -6.79 -6.94 -8.22
CA GLY A 113 -8.10 -7.55 -7.97
C GLY A 113 -8.63 -7.33 -6.55
N ASP A 114 -7.72 -7.01 -5.63
CA ASP A 114 -7.98 -6.66 -4.24
C ASP A 114 -8.75 -5.35 -4.07
N MET A 115 -8.48 -4.32 -4.86
CA MET A 115 -9.19 -3.05 -4.74
C MET A 115 -10.60 -3.12 -5.34
N ASP A 116 -10.78 -3.84 -6.45
CA ASP A 116 -12.12 -4.12 -6.99
C ASP A 116 -12.97 -4.84 -5.93
N TYR A 117 -12.39 -5.84 -5.27
CA TYR A 117 -13.03 -6.52 -4.16
C TYR A 117 -13.31 -5.55 -3.01
N TYR A 118 -12.32 -4.78 -2.57
CA TYR A 118 -12.44 -3.83 -1.48
C TYR A 118 -13.60 -2.85 -1.72
N PHE A 119 -13.67 -2.20 -2.88
CA PHE A 119 -14.72 -1.22 -3.18
C PHE A 119 -16.12 -1.83 -3.25
N ALA A 120 -16.23 -3.10 -3.65
CA ALA A 120 -17.50 -3.82 -3.66
C ALA A 120 -17.97 -4.25 -2.25
N HIS A 121 -17.04 -4.48 -1.30
CA HIS A 121 -17.36 -5.16 -0.02
C HIS A 121 -17.18 -4.30 1.24
N ASN A 122 -16.43 -3.17 1.18
CA ASN A 122 -16.11 -2.39 2.38
C ASN A 122 -17.31 -1.64 3.00
N GLY A 123 -18.42 -1.48 2.24
CA GLY A 123 -19.68 -0.90 2.71
C GLY A 123 -19.65 0.60 3.02
N LEU A 124 -18.58 1.32 2.67
CA LEU A 124 -18.45 2.76 2.87
C LEU A 124 -18.53 3.51 1.54
N LYS A 125 -18.83 4.82 1.63
CA LYS A 125 -18.64 5.76 0.52
C LYS A 125 -17.18 5.70 0.03
N ASN A 126 -16.98 5.72 -1.29
CA ASN A 126 -15.65 5.83 -1.89
C ASN A 126 -14.97 7.15 -1.47
N PRO A 127 -13.62 7.19 -1.40
CA PRO A 127 -12.87 8.43 -1.23
C PRO A 127 -13.24 9.46 -2.31
N ASP A 128 -13.30 10.74 -1.92
CA ASP A 128 -13.61 11.84 -2.84
C ASP A 128 -12.40 12.19 -3.72
N PHE A 129 -11.20 11.97 -3.19
CA PHE A 129 -9.92 12.09 -3.88
C PHE A 129 -8.87 11.28 -3.12
N GLY A 130 -7.70 11.06 -3.72
CA GLY A 130 -6.64 10.31 -3.06
C GLY A 130 -5.31 10.36 -3.78
N PHE A 131 -4.31 9.74 -3.17
CA PHE A 131 -3.00 9.51 -3.76
C PHE A 131 -2.47 8.15 -3.31
N SER A 132 -1.55 7.59 -4.10
CA SER A 132 -0.71 6.47 -3.70
C SER A 132 0.69 6.99 -3.33
N PRO A 133 1.31 6.54 -2.22
CA PRO A 133 2.71 6.86 -1.91
C PRO A 133 3.69 5.97 -2.69
N ASP A 134 3.23 5.18 -3.66
CA ASP A 134 4.00 4.19 -4.41
C ASP A 134 4.59 4.74 -5.72
N ALA A 135 5.31 5.86 -5.63
CA ALA A 135 5.93 6.48 -6.80
C ALA A 135 7.10 7.38 -6.37
N GLU A 136 7.39 8.40 -7.17
CA GLU A 136 8.44 9.38 -6.91
C GLU A 136 7.93 10.82 -6.88
N PHE A 137 8.69 11.68 -6.19
CA PHE A 137 8.50 13.12 -6.22
C PHE A 137 8.90 13.71 -7.59
N PRO A 138 8.35 14.87 -8.02
CA PRO A 138 7.52 15.79 -7.23
C PRO A 138 6.04 15.41 -7.09
N ILE A 139 5.44 14.86 -8.14
CA ILE A 139 4.08 14.30 -8.15
C ILE A 139 3.89 13.55 -9.46
N ILE A 140 3.27 12.38 -9.41
CA ILE A 140 2.81 11.65 -10.58
C ILE A 140 1.31 11.87 -10.71
N ASN A 141 0.89 12.55 -11.78
CA ASN A 141 -0.51 12.86 -12.05
C ASN A 141 -1.05 12.17 -13.31
N GLY A 142 -0.29 11.22 -13.86
CA GLY A 142 -0.68 10.44 -15.02
C GLY A 142 0.26 9.26 -15.23
N GLU A 143 -0.33 8.11 -15.52
CA GLU A 143 0.37 6.85 -15.81
C GLU A 143 -0.02 6.36 -17.21
N LYS A 144 0.90 5.66 -17.87
CA LYS A 144 0.61 5.03 -19.17
C LYS A 144 -0.11 3.70 -18.93
N GLY A 145 -0.98 3.32 -19.87
CA GLY A 145 -1.51 1.96 -19.90
C GLY A 145 -0.40 0.92 -20.16
N ASN A 146 -0.62 -0.29 -19.66
CA ASN A 146 0.27 -1.44 -19.86
C ASN A 146 -0.53 -2.60 -20.49
N ILE A 147 0.11 -3.34 -21.40
CA ILE A 147 -0.42 -4.57 -21.98
C ILE A 147 0.70 -5.60 -22.12
N THR A 148 0.42 -6.83 -21.72
CA THR A 148 1.32 -7.98 -21.90
C THR A 148 0.71 -8.94 -22.92
N GLU A 149 1.41 -9.17 -24.03
CA GLU A 149 0.99 -10.10 -25.08
C GLU A 149 1.85 -11.37 -25.06
N TYR A 150 1.21 -12.54 -25.08
CA TYR A 150 1.89 -13.83 -25.14
C TYR A 150 1.86 -14.39 -26.57
N LEU A 151 3.03 -14.49 -27.19
CA LEU A 151 3.17 -15.02 -28.54
C LEU A 151 3.47 -16.52 -28.50
N HIS A 152 2.54 -17.31 -29.02
CA HIS A 152 2.68 -18.76 -29.13
C HIS A 152 2.96 -19.15 -30.59
N PHE A 153 4.14 -19.69 -30.85
CA PHE A 153 4.51 -20.21 -32.17
C PHE A 153 4.36 -21.73 -32.17
N ALA A 154 3.56 -22.26 -33.09
CA ALA A 154 3.52 -23.69 -33.35
C ALA A 154 4.66 -24.08 -34.30
N GLY A 155 5.42 -25.13 -33.96
CA GLY A 155 6.45 -25.71 -34.83
C GLY A 155 6.46 -27.23 -34.72
N GLN A 156 6.52 -27.92 -35.86
CA GLN A 156 6.78 -29.35 -35.96
C GLN A 156 8.15 -29.51 -36.61
N ASN A 157 9.23 -29.48 -35.82
CA ASN A 157 10.54 -29.97 -36.27
C ASN A 157 10.71 -31.41 -35.80
#